data_AF-G2Z5M7-F1
#
_entry.id   AF-G2Z5M7-F1
#
_cell.length_a   1.000
_cell.length_b   1.000
_cell.length_c   1.000
_cell.angle_alpha   90.00
_cell.angle_beta   90.00
_cell.angle_gamma   90.00
#
_symmetry.space_group_name_H-M   'P 1'
#
loop_
_entity.id
_entity.type
_entity.pdbx_description
1 polymer ?
#
loop_
_entity_poly.entity_id
_entity_poly.type
_entity_poly.pdbx_seq_one_letter_code
_entity_poly.pdbx_strand_id
1 'polypeptide(L)'
;MVFEDVTLKHGETLSQIASDYGYNSWDWKIIWDHHINSDLKNKRQKPENLLVGDKIIIPLPWKIISKNMSVYPNNSNRFGITVNRDGAKGNKLRWVQTVFQDNQPIGFTDSFCADACPGDDDDPFYYTTNEIKNNSNYRKSFYDAPWRGPHPLRTTAWRAVLSICSVSDLQVSVFESIVWGVDFGKNGINTKYPPRKATQQEISGHLRLLKIGKGKTKTFKDGGWTFREALIY
;
A
#
# COMPACT_ATOMS: atom_id res chain seq x y z
N MET A 1 14.72 -3.63 -9.50
CA MET A 1 14.36 -2.48 -8.64
C MET A 1 13.16 -1.82 -9.26
N VAL A 2 12.29 -1.18 -8.46
CA VAL A 2 11.11 -0.48 -8.99
C VAL A 2 11.23 1.02 -8.76
N PHE A 3 10.44 1.80 -9.49
CA PHE A 3 10.59 3.26 -9.58
C PHE A 3 9.24 3.99 -9.59
N GLU A 4 9.27 5.26 -9.18
CA GLU A 4 8.17 6.23 -9.33
C GLU A 4 8.62 7.40 -10.20
N ASP A 5 7.79 7.86 -11.13
CA ASP A 5 8.01 9.13 -11.82
C ASP A 5 7.28 10.27 -11.10
N VAL A 6 8.02 11.32 -10.76
CA VAL A 6 7.53 12.49 -10.04
C VAL A 6 7.72 13.71 -10.92
N THR A 7 6.63 14.44 -11.15
CA THR A 7 6.68 15.73 -11.84
C THR A 7 6.89 16.82 -10.80
N LEU A 8 8.01 17.54 -10.91
CA LEU A 8 8.36 18.58 -9.95
C LEU A 8 7.34 19.71 -9.93
N LYS A 9 6.96 20.10 -8.73
CA LYS A 9 6.05 21.20 -8.45
C LYS A 9 6.79 22.40 -7.88
N HIS A 10 6.10 23.53 -7.89
CA HIS A 10 6.64 24.77 -7.35
C HIS A 10 7.01 24.59 -5.86
N GLY A 11 8.25 24.95 -5.51
CA GLY A 11 8.76 24.90 -4.14
C GLY A 11 9.25 23.52 -3.68
N GLU A 12 9.13 22.47 -4.49
CA GLU A 12 9.69 21.16 -4.14
C GLU A 12 11.22 21.15 -4.27
N THR A 13 11.88 20.49 -3.31
CA THR A 13 13.33 20.29 -3.32
C THR A 13 13.64 18.80 -3.36
N LEU A 14 14.81 18.42 -3.88
CA LEU A 14 15.22 17.02 -3.87
C LEU A 14 15.33 16.44 -2.46
N SER A 15 15.72 17.25 -1.47
CA SER A 15 15.76 16.85 -0.06
C SER A 15 14.37 16.52 0.48
N GLN A 16 13.36 17.32 0.13
CA GLN A 16 11.96 17.07 0.51
C GLN A 16 11.44 15.81 -0.17
N ILE A 17 11.68 15.67 -1.48
CA ILE A 17 11.28 14.49 -2.25
C ILE A 17 11.93 13.21 -1.69
N ALA A 18 13.23 13.26 -1.38
CA ALA A 18 13.92 12.13 -0.74
C ALA A 18 13.21 11.71 0.55
N SER A 19 12.95 12.66 1.45
CA SER A 19 12.22 12.41 2.69
C SER A 19 10.83 11.83 2.43
N ASP A 20 10.09 12.40 1.48
CA ASP A 20 8.73 12.01 1.12
C ASP A 20 8.63 10.58 0.59
N TYR A 21 9.65 10.10 -0.11
CA TYR A 21 9.74 8.74 -0.63
C TYR A 21 10.56 7.80 0.25
N GLY A 22 10.77 8.14 1.53
CA GLY A 22 11.31 7.20 2.53
C GLY A 22 12.84 7.15 2.62
N TYR A 23 13.55 8.04 1.96
CA TYR A 23 14.97 8.28 2.22
C TYR A 23 15.15 9.25 3.41
N ASN A 24 16.38 9.44 3.88
CA ASN A 24 16.68 10.62 4.67
C ASN A 24 16.80 11.84 3.75
N SER A 25 16.49 13.04 4.27
CA SER A 25 16.49 14.26 3.45
C SER A 25 17.87 14.59 2.85
N TRP A 26 18.96 14.22 3.51
CA TRP A 26 20.33 14.43 3.01
C TRP A 26 20.78 13.40 1.97
N ASP A 27 20.04 12.30 1.79
CA ASP A 27 20.34 11.22 0.83
C ASP A 27 19.78 11.50 -0.56
N TRP A 28 19.35 12.75 -0.84
CA TRP A 28 18.79 13.16 -2.13
C TRP A 28 19.72 12.88 -3.33
N LYS A 29 21.03 12.80 -3.10
CA LYS A 29 22.01 12.44 -4.15
C LYS A 29 21.77 11.05 -4.72
N ILE A 30 21.24 10.12 -3.94
CA ILE A 30 20.88 8.77 -4.41
C ILE A 30 19.86 8.85 -5.56
N ILE A 31 18.94 9.82 -5.50
CA ILE A 31 17.94 10.05 -6.54
C ILE A 31 18.59 10.79 -7.73
N TRP A 32 19.24 11.92 -7.45
CA TRP A 32 19.84 12.79 -8.48
C TRP A 32 20.90 12.08 -9.33
N ASP A 33 21.78 11.33 -8.68
CA ASP A 33 22.90 10.64 -9.32
C ASP A 33 22.52 9.25 -9.83
N HIS A 34 21.26 8.81 -9.65
CA HIS A 34 20.81 7.55 -10.24
C HIS A 34 20.90 7.61 -11.76
N HIS A 35 21.48 6.58 -12.39
CA HIS A 35 21.77 6.55 -13.83
C HIS A 35 20.53 6.79 -14.70
N ILE A 36 19.34 6.44 -14.22
CA ILE A 36 18.07 6.68 -14.92
C ILE A 36 17.73 8.17 -15.10
N ASN A 37 18.24 9.03 -14.23
CA ASN A 37 18.04 10.47 -14.29
C ASN A 37 19.16 11.16 -15.11
N SER A 38 19.99 10.40 -15.84
CA SER A 38 21.11 10.95 -16.61
C SER A 38 20.68 12.02 -17.60
N ASP A 39 19.56 11.82 -18.31
CA ASP A 39 19.04 12.80 -19.26
C ASP A 39 18.62 14.11 -18.58
N LEU A 40 17.91 14.01 -17.45
CA LEU A 40 17.54 15.18 -16.64
C LEU A 40 18.78 15.89 -16.09
N LYS A 41 19.76 15.12 -15.60
CA LYS A 41 21.02 15.62 -15.09
C LYS A 41 21.85 16.30 -16.17
N ASN A 42 21.88 15.77 -17.39
CA ASN A 42 22.52 16.40 -18.54
C ASN A 42 21.79 17.68 -18.95
N LYS A 43 20.45 17.69 -18.88
CA LYS A 43 19.65 18.89 -19.20
C LYS A 43 19.84 20.01 -18.18
N ARG A 44 19.90 19.70 -16.89
CA ARG A 44 19.91 20.70 -15.80
C ARG A 44 21.28 20.96 -15.20
N GLN A 45 22.23 20.03 -15.35
CA GLN A 45 23.61 20.01 -14.84
C GLN A 45 23.73 19.97 -13.32
N LYS A 46 22.88 20.71 -12.61
CA LYS A 46 22.84 20.82 -11.16
C LYS A 46 21.39 20.73 -10.65
N PRO A 47 21.17 20.19 -9.44
CA PRO A 47 19.83 20.04 -8.89
C PRO A 47 19.14 21.39 -8.61
N GLU A 48 19.89 22.45 -8.35
CA GLU A 48 19.33 23.80 -8.12
C GLU A 48 18.69 24.40 -9.39
N ASN A 49 19.00 23.83 -10.57
CA ASN A 49 18.45 24.27 -11.85
C ASN A 49 17.17 23.51 -12.25
N LEU A 50 16.66 22.63 -11.38
CA LEU A 50 15.42 21.91 -11.63
C LEU A 50 14.25 22.89 -11.76
N LEU A 51 13.39 22.64 -12.76
CA LEU A 51 12.22 23.48 -13.02
C LEU A 51 10.93 22.71 -12.78
N VAL A 52 9.87 23.47 -12.49
CA VAL A 52 8.50 22.94 -12.47
C VAL A 52 8.20 22.23 -13.78
N GLY A 53 7.62 21.03 -13.69
CA GLY A 53 7.31 20.18 -14.83
C GLY A 53 8.43 19.23 -15.27
N ASP A 54 9.65 19.35 -14.73
CA ASP A 54 10.66 18.31 -14.93
C ASP A 54 10.20 17.00 -14.27
N LYS A 55 10.46 15.88 -14.94
CA LYS A 55 10.20 14.54 -14.42
C LYS A 55 11.47 13.98 -13.81
N ILE A 56 11.43 13.65 -12.53
CA ILE A 56 12.49 12.95 -11.84
C ILE A 56 12.01 11.54 -11.48
N ILE A 57 12.88 10.56 -11.68
CA ILE A 57 12.57 9.16 -11.38
C ILE A 57 13.16 8.81 -10.02
N ILE A 58 12.33 8.32 -9.12
CA ILE A 58 12.68 7.97 -7.74
C ILE A 58 12.85 6.45 -7.66
N PRO A 59 14.06 5.94 -7.34
CA PRO A 59 14.23 4.53 -7.01
C PRO A 59 13.46 4.19 -5.72
N LEU A 60 12.85 3.01 -5.68
CA LEU A 60 12.10 2.53 -4.52
C LEU A 60 12.69 1.19 -4.06
N PRO A 61 13.73 1.20 -3.21
CA PRO A 61 14.39 -0.01 -2.76
C PRO A 61 13.67 -0.71 -1.59
N TRP A 62 12.55 -0.14 -1.12
CA TRP A 62 11.91 -0.55 0.12
C TRP A 62 11.28 -1.92 0.05
N LYS A 63 11.41 -2.68 1.14
CA LYS A 63 10.95 -4.06 1.27
C LYS A 63 10.25 -4.30 2.59
N ILE A 64 9.36 -5.29 2.59
CA ILE A 64 8.81 -5.86 3.82
C ILE A 64 9.93 -6.64 4.52
N ILE A 65 10.24 -6.25 5.77
CA ILE A 65 11.28 -6.86 6.59
C ILE A 65 10.72 -7.76 7.69
N SER A 66 9.44 -7.63 8.04
CA SER A 66 8.76 -8.55 8.96
C SER A 66 7.29 -8.70 8.63
N LYS A 67 6.77 -9.91 8.86
CA LYS A 67 5.39 -10.31 8.58
C LYS A 67 4.94 -11.36 9.60
N ASN A 68 4.54 -10.91 10.78
CA ASN A 68 4.25 -11.76 11.92
C ASN A 68 2.75 -11.93 12.08
N MET A 69 2.26 -13.18 11.97
CA MET A 69 0.89 -13.51 12.32
C MET A 69 0.80 -14.07 13.74
N SER A 70 0.14 -13.33 14.63
CA SER A 70 -0.03 -13.69 16.03
C SER A 70 -1.50 -13.91 16.37
N VAL A 71 -1.70 -14.55 17.52
CA VAL A 71 -3.01 -14.60 18.19
C VAL A 71 -3.33 -13.20 18.70
N TYR A 72 -4.57 -12.77 18.55
CA TYR A 72 -5.04 -11.49 19.07
C TYR A 72 -5.06 -11.52 20.60
N PRO A 73 -4.62 -10.45 21.29
CA PRO A 73 -4.65 -10.40 22.75
C PRO A 73 -6.03 -10.76 23.30
N ASN A 74 -6.08 -11.66 24.29
CA ASN A 74 -7.30 -12.11 24.97
C ASN A 74 -8.32 -12.87 24.08
N ASN A 75 -7.95 -13.28 22.86
CA ASN A 75 -8.79 -14.17 22.04
C ASN A 75 -7.91 -15.15 21.25
N SER A 76 -7.76 -16.37 21.78
CA SER A 76 -6.95 -17.45 21.18
C SER A 76 -7.37 -17.87 19.78
N ASN A 77 -8.59 -17.51 19.40
CA ASN A 77 -9.22 -17.88 18.15
C ASN A 77 -9.27 -16.73 17.12
N ARG A 78 -8.74 -15.54 17.45
CA ARG A 78 -8.59 -14.43 16.50
C ARG A 78 -7.12 -14.28 16.14
N PHE A 79 -6.85 -14.01 14.88
CA PHE A 79 -5.50 -13.79 14.39
C PHE A 79 -5.36 -12.39 13.81
N GLY A 80 -4.21 -11.78 14.05
CA GLY A 80 -3.80 -10.56 13.39
C GLY A 80 -2.45 -10.71 12.74
N ILE A 81 -2.16 -9.83 11.78
CA ILE A 81 -0.84 -9.69 11.20
C ILE A 81 -0.25 -8.35 11.60
N THR A 82 1.05 -8.33 11.88
CA THR A 82 1.86 -7.12 11.91
C THR A 82 2.90 -7.21 10.79
N VAL A 83 2.93 -6.22 9.92
CA VAL A 83 3.89 -6.12 8.81
C VAL A 83 4.69 -4.84 8.96
N ASN A 84 6.00 -4.91 8.75
CA ASN A 84 6.87 -3.73 8.75
C ASN A 84 7.73 -3.70 7.50
N ARG A 85 7.98 -2.50 7.00
CA ARG A 85 8.96 -2.25 5.94
C ARG A 85 10.19 -1.49 6.45
N ASP A 86 11.27 -1.59 5.68
CA ASP A 86 12.46 -0.75 5.85
C ASP A 86 12.25 0.70 5.35
N GLY A 87 13.32 1.48 5.32
CA GLY A 87 13.32 2.90 4.98
C GLY A 87 12.73 3.81 6.07
N ALA A 88 12.73 5.11 5.79
CA ALA A 88 12.06 6.12 6.60
C ALA A 88 10.54 6.14 6.33
N LYS A 89 9.81 6.94 7.10
CA LYS A 89 8.34 6.99 7.05
C LYS A 89 7.81 7.44 5.69
N GLY A 90 8.32 8.51 5.09
CA GLY A 90 7.89 8.97 3.77
C GLY A 90 6.42 9.39 3.67
N ASN A 91 6.15 10.65 3.36
CA ASN A 91 4.76 11.11 3.22
C ASN A 91 4.03 10.49 2.03
N LYS A 92 4.79 10.06 1.02
CA LYS A 92 4.29 9.45 -0.22
C LYS A 92 4.35 7.92 -0.20
N LEU A 93 4.74 7.30 0.92
CA LEU A 93 4.66 5.85 1.11
C LEU A 93 3.46 5.49 1.99
N ARG A 94 2.65 4.55 1.52
CA ARG A 94 1.39 4.12 2.16
C ARG A 94 1.19 2.60 2.02
N TRP A 95 0.14 2.10 2.67
CA TRP A 95 -0.33 0.73 2.54
C TRP A 95 -1.68 0.72 1.82
N VAL A 96 -1.85 -0.23 0.91
CA VAL A 96 -3.15 -0.54 0.27
C VAL A 96 -3.44 -2.02 0.44
N GLN A 97 -4.70 -2.35 0.72
CA GLN A 97 -5.15 -3.73 0.90
C GLN A 97 -6.45 -3.95 0.11
N THR A 98 -6.53 -5.08 -0.59
CA THR A 98 -7.82 -5.59 -1.08
C THR A 98 -8.09 -6.93 -0.45
N VAL A 99 -9.35 -7.20 -0.19
CA VAL A 99 -9.78 -8.39 0.55
C VAL A 99 -10.78 -9.19 -0.27
N PHE A 100 -10.64 -10.51 -0.17
CA PHE A 100 -11.67 -11.48 -0.46
C PHE A 100 -12.31 -11.90 0.86
N GLN A 101 -13.62 -11.72 0.96
CA GLN A 101 -14.44 -12.02 2.14
C GLN A 101 -15.46 -13.09 1.76
N ASP A 102 -15.10 -14.35 1.96
CA ASP A 102 -15.95 -15.47 1.63
C ASP A 102 -17.24 -15.49 2.49
N ASN A 103 -18.37 -15.64 1.82
CA ASN A 103 -19.77 -15.74 2.29
C ASN A 103 -20.28 -14.82 3.41
N GLN A 104 -19.50 -13.84 3.84
CA GLN A 104 -19.93 -12.79 4.77
C GLN A 104 -19.37 -11.45 4.32
N PRO A 105 -19.81 -10.95 3.14
CA PRO A 105 -19.50 -9.58 2.76
C PRO A 105 -19.97 -8.63 3.85
N ILE A 106 -19.22 -7.54 4.07
CA ILE A 106 -19.67 -6.50 5.00
C ILE A 106 -20.80 -5.73 4.29
N GLY A 107 -22.05 -5.99 4.70
CA GLY A 107 -23.26 -5.45 4.04
C GLY A 107 -23.66 -6.21 2.77
N PHE A 108 -24.47 -5.58 1.89
CA PHE A 108 -24.90 -6.13 0.59
C PHE A 108 -23.80 -6.09 -0.49
N THR A 109 -22.52 -6.23 -0.11
CA THR A 109 -21.39 -5.96 -1.01
C THR A 109 -20.81 -7.22 -1.65
N ASP A 110 -20.09 -7.03 -2.75
CA ASP A 110 -19.35 -8.07 -3.45
C ASP A 110 -18.34 -8.77 -2.52
N SER A 111 -18.06 -10.05 -2.74
CA SER A 111 -17.06 -10.80 -1.96
C SER A 111 -15.64 -10.25 -2.09
N PHE A 112 -15.40 -9.27 -2.97
CA PHE A 112 -14.13 -8.59 -3.14
C PHE A 112 -14.27 -7.08 -2.98
N CYS A 113 -13.34 -6.45 -2.28
CA CYS A 113 -13.33 -5.00 -2.11
C CYS A 113 -11.92 -4.47 -1.79
N ALA A 114 -11.74 -3.16 -1.95
CA ALA A 114 -10.67 -2.44 -1.26
C ALA A 114 -11.03 -2.29 0.22
N ASP A 115 -10.05 -2.38 1.09
CA ASP A 115 -10.21 -2.22 2.54
C ASP A 115 -9.97 -0.73 2.90
N ALA A 116 -10.81 -0.05 3.69
CA ALA A 116 -11.99 -0.50 4.42
C ALA A 116 -13.24 -0.71 3.54
N CYS A 117 -14.03 -1.75 3.84
CA CYS A 117 -15.31 -1.98 3.18
C CYS A 117 -16.43 -2.15 4.21
N PRO A 118 -17.38 -1.20 4.34
CA PRO A 118 -17.47 0.05 3.58
C PRO A 118 -16.29 0.99 3.87
N GLY A 119 -15.97 1.85 2.88
CA GLY A 119 -14.89 2.84 2.98
C GLY A 119 -15.05 3.77 4.17
N ASP A 120 -13.96 3.98 4.90
CA ASP A 120 -13.85 4.89 6.04
C ASP A 120 -13.60 6.34 5.61
N ASP A 121 -12.86 6.53 4.53
CA ASP A 121 -12.73 7.78 3.76
C ASP A 121 -12.78 7.56 2.23
N ASP A 122 -12.47 8.59 1.43
CA ASP A 122 -12.47 8.53 -0.04
C ASP A 122 -11.10 8.21 -0.66
N ASP A 123 -10.08 7.96 0.18
CA ASP A 123 -8.74 7.61 -0.26
C ASP A 123 -8.59 6.08 -0.35
N PRO A 124 -7.72 5.55 -1.21
CA PRO A 124 -7.56 4.11 -1.41
C PRO A 124 -6.67 3.44 -0.36
N PHE A 125 -6.28 4.15 0.69
CA PHE A 125 -5.24 3.72 1.63
C PHE A 125 -5.85 3.07 2.86
N TYR A 126 -5.16 2.06 3.40
CA TYR A 126 -5.66 1.31 4.55
C TYR A 126 -5.79 2.17 5.83
N TYR A 127 -4.86 3.11 6.02
CA TYR A 127 -4.94 4.05 7.13
C TYR A 127 -5.37 5.41 6.60
N THR A 128 -6.36 6.02 7.25
CA THR A 128 -6.79 7.37 6.95
C THR A 128 -5.70 8.40 7.24
N THR A 129 -5.82 9.59 6.64
CA THR A 129 -4.91 10.71 6.95
C THR A 129 -4.94 11.08 8.44
N ASN A 130 -6.10 10.97 9.09
CA ASN A 130 -6.24 11.27 10.52
C ASN A 130 -5.52 10.25 11.40
N GLU A 131 -5.60 8.96 11.08
CA GLU A 131 -4.87 7.91 11.82
C GLU A 131 -3.37 8.06 11.69
N ILE A 132 -2.86 8.40 10.49
CA ILE A 132 -1.43 8.66 10.28
C ILE A 132 -0.98 9.90 11.04
N LYS A 133 -1.81 10.94 11.12
CA LYS A 133 -1.52 12.13 11.93
C LYS A 133 -1.39 11.76 13.42
N ASN A 134 -2.27 10.91 13.92
CA ASN A 134 -2.25 10.45 15.31
C ASN A 134 -1.12 9.44 15.58
N ASN A 135 -0.77 8.63 14.59
CA ASN A 135 0.31 7.65 14.69
C ASN A 135 1.09 7.53 13.39
N SER A 136 2.15 8.33 13.27
CA SER A 136 3.00 8.34 12.08
C SER A 136 3.75 7.02 11.83
N ASN A 137 3.78 6.08 12.79
CA ASN A 137 4.35 4.75 12.58
C ASN A 137 3.54 3.92 11.58
N TYR A 138 2.26 4.24 11.36
CA TYR A 138 1.44 3.59 10.33
C TYR A 138 1.97 3.76 8.90
N ARG A 139 2.89 4.69 8.67
CA ARG A 139 3.62 4.77 7.40
C ARG A 139 4.61 3.62 7.19
N LYS A 140 5.13 3.04 8.28
CA LYS A 140 6.12 1.95 8.28
C LYS A 140 5.56 0.60 8.69
N SER A 141 4.47 0.61 9.46
CA SER A 141 3.89 -0.57 10.08
C SER A 141 2.45 -0.70 9.67
N PHE A 142 2.07 -1.91 9.30
CA PHE A 142 0.69 -2.31 9.05
C PHE A 142 0.26 -3.30 10.12
N TYR A 143 -0.99 -3.18 10.54
CA TYR A 143 -1.65 -4.08 11.46
C TYR A 143 -3.11 -4.25 11.08
N ASP A 144 -3.54 -5.50 11.04
CA ASP A 144 -4.93 -5.89 10.84
C ASP A 144 -5.22 -7.20 11.57
N ALA A 145 -6.46 -7.36 12.03
CA ALA A 145 -6.94 -8.54 12.74
C ALA A 145 -8.40 -8.81 12.37
N PRO A 146 -8.68 -9.37 11.18
CA PRO A 146 -10.04 -9.63 10.73
C PRO A 146 -10.75 -10.60 11.68
N TRP A 147 -12.05 -10.39 11.85
CA TRP A 147 -12.91 -11.25 12.66
C TRP A 147 -14.25 -11.46 11.98
N ARG A 148 -14.68 -12.72 11.86
CA ARG A 148 -15.97 -13.11 11.30
C ARG A 148 -16.57 -14.24 12.13
N GLY A 149 -17.90 -14.34 12.12
CA GLY A 149 -18.60 -15.47 12.73
C GLY A 149 -18.45 -16.72 11.86
N PRO A 150 -18.40 -17.93 12.44
CA PRO A 150 -18.30 -19.16 11.65
C PRO A 150 -19.54 -19.35 10.78
N HIS A 151 -19.36 -19.80 9.54
CA HIS A 151 -20.47 -20.17 8.68
C HIS A 151 -20.98 -21.58 9.05
N PRO A 152 -22.31 -21.80 9.15
CA PRO A 152 -22.86 -23.03 9.72
C PRO A 152 -22.59 -24.29 8.87
N LEU A 153 -22.45 -24.13 7.55
CA LEU A 153 -22.38 -25.28 6.62
C LEU A 153 -20.98 -25.61 6.11
N ARG A 154 -20.02 -24.67 6.18
CA ARG A 154 -18.69 -24.81 5.57
C ARG A 154 -17.67 -23.87 6.20
N THR A 155 -16.40 -24.20 6.06
CA THR A 155 -15.31 -23.27 6.34
C THR A 155 -15.34 -22.11 5.33
N THR A 156 -15.11 -20.90 5.80
CA THR A 156 -15.01 -19.69 4.96
C THR A 156 -13.63 -19.05 5.09
N ALA A 157 -13.21 -18.31 4.08
CA ALA A 157 -11.92 -17.66 4.04
C ALA A 157 -12.02 -16.13 4.04
N TRP A 158 -11.15 -15.47 4.80
CA TRP A 158 -10.77 -14.08 4.52
C TRP A 158 -9.33 -14.08 4.04
N ARG A 159 -9.09 -13.43 2.90
CA ARG A 159 -7.78 -13.35 2.25
C ARG A 159 -7.53 -11.92 1.83
N ALA A 160 -6.34 -11.42 2.09
CA ALA A 160 -5.93 -10.09 1.69
C ALA A 160 -4.72 -10.15 0.77
N VAL A 161 -4.70 -9.26 -0.21
CA VAL A 161 -3.46 -8.82 -0.87
C VAL A 161 -3.12 -7.46 -0.28
N LEU A 162 -1.97 -7.38 0.40
CA LEU A 162 -1.42 -6.17 1.01
C LEU A 162 -0.18 -5.75 0.22
N SER A 163 -0.07 -4.47 -0.11
CA SER A 163 1.10 -3.92 -0.81
C SER A 163 1.64 -2.67 -0.12
N ILE A 164 2.96 -2.48 -0.20
CA ILE A 164 3.52 -1.13 -0.10
C ILE A 164 3.08 -0.37 -1.36
N CYS A 165 2.82 0.92 -1.25
CA CYS A 165 2.64 1.77 -2.42
C CYS A 165 3.32 3.13 -2.26
N SER A 166 3.69 3.69 -3.40
CA SER A 166 4.09 5.07 -3.56
C SER A 166 2.95 5.88 -4.17
N VAL A 167 2.91 7.17 -3.84
CA VAL A 167 1.88 8.10 -4.30
C VAL A 167 2.52 9.29 -4.99
N SER A 168 2.18 9.51 -6.26
CA SER A 168 2.54 10.70 -7.03
C SER A 168 1.23 11.37 -7.44
N ASP A 169 0.86 12.46 -6.77
CA ASP A 169 -0.48 13.07 -6.87
C ASP A 169 -1.63 12.09 -6.60
N LEU A 170 -2.44 11.79 -7.62
CA LEU A 170 -3.53 10.83 -7.56
C LEU A 170 -3.16 9.50 -8.24
N GLN A 171 -1.88 9.25 -8.50
CA GLN A 171 -1.37 7.99 -8.99
C GLN A 171 -0.78 7.17 -7.84
N VAL A 172 -1.26 5.94 -7.71
CA VAL A 172 -0.77 4.94 -6.76
C VAL A 172 0.00 3.88 -7.53
N SER A 173 1.27 3.69 -7.17
CA SER A 173 2.10 2.60 -7.69
C SER A 173 2.32 1.57 -6.60
N VAL A 174 1.84 0.35 -6.81
CA VAL A 174 2.01 -0.75 -5.85
C VAL A 174 3.33 -1.48 -6.08
N PHE A 175 3.97 -1.89 -5.00
CA PHE A 175 5.16 -2.75 -5.03
C PHE A 175 5.28 -3.54 -3.73
N GLU A 176 6.03 -4.64 -3.76
CA GLU A 176 6.22 -5.54 -2.62
C GLU A 176 4.88 -5.97 -1.98
N SER A 177 4.21 -6.91 -2.66
CA SER A 177 2.91 -7.43 -2.24
C SER A 177 3.01 -8.78 -1.55
N ILE A 178 2.21 -8.97 -0.51
CA ILE A 178 2.02 -10.25 0.19
C ILE A 178 0.55 -10.66 0.17
N VAL A 179 0.33 -11.97 0.31
CA VAL A 179 -0.98 -12.54 0.61
C VAL A 179 -0.96 -13.11 2.01
N TRP A 180 -2.02 -12.83 2.77
CA TRP A 180 -2.24 -13.35 4.11
C TRP A 180 -3.74 -13.54 4.38
N GLY A 181 -4.10 -14.19 5.48
CA GLY A 181 -5.51 -14.24 5.87
C GLY A 181 -5.83 -15.23 6.97
N VAL A 182 -7.11 -15.55 7.10
CA VAL A 182 -7.66 -16.42 8.14
C VAL A 182 -8.72 -17.31 7.52
N ASP A 183 -8.71 -18.59 7.89
CA ASP A 183 -9.83 -19.49 7.66
C ASP A 183 -10.71 -19.54 8.90
N PHE A 184 -12.01 -19.32 8.72
CA PHE A 184 -13.02 -19.40 9.74
C PHE A 184 -13.69 -20.76 9.66
N GLY A 185 -13.29 -21.67 10.55
CA GLY A 185 -13.79 -23.03 10.57
C GLY A 185 -15.27 -23.11 10.95
N LYS A 186 -16.00 -24.02 10.31
CA LYS A 186 -17.43 -24.27 10.63
C LYS A 186 -17.67 -24.68 12.09
N ASN A 187 -16.66 -25.22 12.75
CA ASN A 187 -16.67 -25.62 14.17
C ASN A 187 -16.34 -24.45 15.11
N GLY A 188 -16.22 -23.23 14.58
CA GLY A 188 -15.82 -22.06 15.35
C GLY A 188 -14.32 -21.99 15.65
N ILE A 189 -13.49 -22.89 15.11
CA ILE A 189 -12.02 -22.84 15.26
C ILE A 189 -11.42 -22.20 14.00
N ASN A 190 -10.67 -21.13 14.18
CA ASN A 190 -10.01 -20.43 13.10
C ASN A 190 -8.58 -20.96 12.89
N THR A 191 -8.09 -20.87 11.66
CA THR A 191 -6.69 -21.18 11.34
C THR A 191 -6.03 -20.04 10.55
N LYS A 192 -4.73 -19.87 10.76
CA LYS A 192 -3.94 -18.87 10.04
C LYS A 192 -3.75 -19.29 8.59
N TYR A 193 -3.81 -18.32 7.68
CA TYR A 193 -3.20 -18.42 6.34
C TYR A 193 -1.92 -17.58 6.35
N PRO A 194 -0.73 -18.18 6.57
CA PRO A 194 0.50 -17.45 6.82
C PRO A 194 0.89 -16.52 5.67
N PRO A 195 1.57 -15.40 5.96
CA PRO A 195 1.88 -14.41 4.96
C PRO A 195 2.98 -14.88 4.00
N ARG A 196 2.67 -14.90 2.71
CA ARG A 196 3.59 -15.26 1.62
C ARG A 196 3.68 -14.15 0.58
N LYS A 197 4.68 -14.21 -0.28
CA LYS A 197 4.76 -13.31 -1.43
C LYS A 197 3.52 -13.52 -2.32
N ALA A 198 2.95 -12.42 -2.82
CA ALA A 198 1.89 -12.48 -3.81
C ALA A 198 2.43 -12.93 -5.17
N THR A 199 1.64 -13.72 -5.88
CA THR A 199 1.90 -14.08 -7.27
C THR A 199 1.50 -12.94 -8.20
N GLN A 200 1.97 -12.96 -9.46
CA GLN A 200 1.63 -11.92 -10.43
C GLN A 200 0.12 -11.84 -10.71
N GLN A 201 -0.57 -12.97 -10.68
CA GLN A 201 -2.02 -13.02 -10.86
C GLN A 201 -2.76 -12.34 -9.70
N GLU A 202 -2.28 -12.54 -8.47
CA GLU A 202 -2.85 -11.88 -7.28
C GLU A 202 -2.59 -10.37 -7.29
N ILE A 203 -1.40 -9.94 -7.73
CA ILE A 203 -1.07 -8.50 -7.90
C ILE A 203 -1.96 -7.88 -8.98
N SER A 204 -2.15 -8.56 -10.12
CA SER A 204 -3.03 -8.10 -11.20
C SER A 204 -4.49 -7.98 -10.73
N GLY A 205 -4.97 -8.96 -9.96
CA GLY A 205 -6.30 -8.93 -9.34
C GLY A 205 -6.45 -7.78 -8.33
N HIS A 206 -5.45 -7.57 -7.48
CA HIS A 206 -5.39 -6.47 -6.50
C HIS A 206 -5.53 -5.12 -7.20
N LEU A 207 -4.76 -4.88 -8.27
CA LEU A 207 -4.85 -3.64 -9.05
C LEU A 207 -6.19 -3.47 -9.75
N ARG A 208 -6.78 -4.55 -10.29
CA ARG A 208 -8.10 -4.49 -10.90
C ARG A 208 -9.16 -4.08 -9.86
N LEU A 209 -9.09 -4.66 -8.65
CA LEU A 209 -10.00 -4.33 -7.56
C LEU A 209 -9.84 -2.88 -7.08
N LEU A 210 -8.60 -2.38 -6.96
CA LEU A 210 -8.35 -0.98 -6.63
C LEU A 210 -8.94 -0.04 -7.69
N LYS A 211 -8.80 -0.34 -8.99
CA LYS A 211 -9.35 0.49 -10.08
C LYS A 211 -10.88 0.62 -10.06
N ILE A 212 -11.58 -0.40 -9.57
CA ILE A 212 -13.05 -0.40 -9.44
C ILE A 212 -13.51 -0.13 -8.00
N GLY A 213 -12.56 0.11 -7.09
CA GLY A 213 -12.81 0.27 -5.67
C GLY A 213 -13.64 1.51 -5.36
N LYS A 214 -14.28 1.48 -4.19
CA LYS A 214 -15.13 2.55 -3.69
C LYS A 214 -14.60 3.06 -2.38
N GLY A 215 -14.47 4.39 -2.29
CA GLY A 215 -14.35 5.07 -1.02
C GLY A 215 -15.73 5.23 -0.37
N LYS A 216 -15.78 6.07 0.65
CA LYS A 216 -16.98 6.34 1.45
C LYS A 216 -18.13 6.96 0.64
N THR A 217 -17.83 7.89 -0.26
CA THR A 217 -18.84 8.69 -0.98
C THR A 217 -18.80 8.50 -2.50
N LYS A 218 -17.67 8.03 -3.04
CA LYS A 218 -17.44 7.92 -4.49
C LYS A 218 -16.53 6.75 -4.84
N THR A 219 -16.51 6.38 -6.11
CA THR A 219 -15.49 5.44 -6.60
C THR A 219 -14.11 6.10 -6.59
N PHE A 220 -13.04 5.33 -6.45
CA PHE A 220 -11.69 5.89 -6.54
C PHE A 220 -11.43 6.55 -7.90
N LYS A 221 -12.02 5.99 -8.97
CA LYS A 221 -12.00 6.58 -10.31
C LYS A 221 -12.65 7.97 -10.35
N ASP A 222 -13.82 8.13 -9.74
CA ASP A 222 -14.51 9.43 -9.67
C ASP A 222 -13.75 10.43 -8.75
N GLY A 223 -12.96 9.90 -7.82
CA GLY A 223 -11.99 10.68 -7.04
C GLY A 223 -10.73 11.09 -7.82
N GLY A 224 -10.55 10.61 -9.06
CA GLY A 224 -9.38 10.88 -9.90
C GLY A 224 -8.18 9.96 -9.66
N TRP A 225 -8.33 8.94 -8.83
CA TRP A 225 -7.26 8.00 -8.52
C TRP A 225 -6.95 7.07 -9.70
N THR A 226 -5.66 6.83 -9.92
CA THR A 226 -5.15 5.86 -10.90
C THR A 226 -4.20 4.89 -10.21
N PHE A 227 -4.11 3.66 -10.74
CA PHE A 227 -3.38 2.56 -10.11
C PHE A 227 -2.53 1.81 -11.13
N ARG A 228 -1.28 1.51 -10.77
CA ARG A 228 -0.34 0.70 -11.56
C ARG A 228 0.58 -0.13 -10.67
N GLU A 229 1.27 -1.10 -11.26
CA GLU A 229 2.51 -1.61 -10.67
C GLU A 229 3.59 -0.54 -10.78
N ALA A 230 4.47 -0.44 -9.79
CA ALA A 230 5.62 0.45 -9.86
C ALA A 230 6.50 0.09 -11.07
N LEU A 231 7.11 1.11 -11.67
CA LEU A 231 7.79 0.97 -12.95
C LEU A 231 9.06 0.14 -12.81
N ILE A 232 9.36 -0.62 -13.86
CA ILE A 232 10.64 -1.28 -14.06
C ILE A 232 11.22 -0.68 -15.34
N TYR A 233 12.43 -0.13 -15.22
CA TYR A 233 13.19 0.45 -16.32
C TYR A 233 14.40 -0.42 -16.65
#